data_AF-A0A4R1QRB9-F1
#
_entry.id   AF-A0A4R1QRB9-F1
#
_cell.length_a   1.000
_cell.length_b   1.000
_cell.length_c   1.000
_cell.angle_alpha   90.00
_cell.angle_beta   90.00
_cell.angle_gamma   90.00
#
_symmetry.space_group_name_H-M   'P 1'
#
loop_
_entity.id
_entity.type
_entity.pdbx_description
1 polymer ?
#
loop_
_entity_poly.entity_id
_entity_poly.type
_entity_poly.pdbx_seq_one_letter_code
_entity_poly.pdbx_strand_id
1 'polypeptide(L)'
;MDEVQTNRLYHYTSINSLALILKNKTLRLNPLNQMDDLQETKSNSRQNYGQYVFVSSWTQTKEESIPMWKMYSSTTGGVRISLPRNPFKIYDETLNKFRDPTFAEWETACTVPSELPVINKWEYFPNEVCPTNYFLSDLLCKVKYSNDESKLNPSIEHISNEQFSLHVSKLGIYKSRIWKFQHECRYRLVFTPSFPISPGESDKAFATFYADLFHNNLTCKIPYVDLSLAQNMLDQMVITTSPAISDANMIIVESLVSQLCPNARIEKSHLSGMIK
;
A
#
# COMPACT_ATOMS: atom_id res chain seq x y z
N MET A 1 -0.81 -29.66 -7.36
CA MET A 1 -0.86 -28.41 -8.15
C MET A 1 -1.88 -27.40 -7.58
N ASP A 2 -2.59 -27.74 -6.50
CA ASP A 2 -3.67 -26.91 -5.92
C ASP A 2 -3.26 -26.09 -4.66
N GLU A 3 -2.04 -26.23 -4.14
CA GLU A 3 -1.60 -25.51 -2.93
C GLU A 3 -1.12 -24.07 -3.16
N VAL A 4 -0.85 -23.65 -4.40
CA VAL A 4 -0.40 -22.28 -4.72
C VAL A 4 -1.56 -21.28 -4.73
N GLN A 5 -2.81 -21.75 -4.73
CA GLN A 5 -3.99 -20.90 -4.93
C GLN A 5 -4.45 -20.15 -3.67
N THR A 6 -3.93 -20.47 -2.47
CA THR A 6 -4.35 -19.87 -1.20
C THR A 6 -3.62 -18.59 -0.80
N ASN A 7 -2.59 -18.15 -1.56
CA ASN A 7 -1.71 -17.04 -1.17
C ASN A 7 -1.66 -15.85 -2.16
N ARG A 8 -2.74 -15.63 -2.93
CA ARG A 8 -2.85 -14.51 -3.87
C ARG A 8 -3.70 -13.38 -3.31
N LEU A 9 -3.37 -12.15 -3.71
CA LEU A 9 -4.19 -10.96 -3.49
C LEU A 9 -4.70 -10.43 -4.82
N TYR A 10 -5.78 -9.67 -4.76
CA TYR A 10 -6.43 -9.07 -5.92
C TYR A 10 -6.58 -7.56 -5.74
N HIS A 11 -6.24 -6.78 -6.77
CA HIS A 11 -6.30 -5.33 -6.81
C HIS A 11 -7.13 -4.87 -8.00
N TYR A 12 -8.25 -4.22 -7.72
CA TYR A 12 -9.09 -3.60 -8.74
C TYR A 12 -8.50 -2.24 -9.11
N THR A 13 -8.29 -2.02 -10.40
CA THR A 13 -7.67 -0.79 -10.90
C THR A 13 -8.06 -0.49 -12.35
N SER A 14 -7.52 0.59 -12.91
CA SER A 14 -7.76 0.98 -14.30
C SER A 14 -6.67 0.46 -15.24
N ILE A 15 -6.95 0.42 -16.54
CA ILE A 15 -5.93 0.13 -17.56
C ILE A 15 -4.79 1.16 -17.53
N ASN A 16 -5.09 2.43 -17.21
CA ASN A 16 -4.07 3.47 -17.09
C ASN A 16 -3.10 3.17 -15.93
N SER A 17 -3.63 2.76 -14.79
CA SER A 17 -2.84 2.34 -13.63
C SER A 17 -2.05 1.07 -13.94
N LEU A 18 -2.65 0.09 -14.63
CA LEU A 18 -1.95 -1.09 -15.11
C LEU A 18 -0.74 -0.71 -15.98
N ALA A 19 -0.91 0.19 -16.94
CA ALA A 19 0.18 0.64 -17.80
C ALA A 19 1.35 1.22 -16.99
N LEU A 20 1.06 2.03 -15.96
CA LEU A 20 2.08 2.59 -15.06
C LEU A 20 2.76 1.51 -14.20
N ILE A 21 1.99 0.57 -13.65
CA ILE A 21 2.51 -0.55 -12.85
C ILE A 21 3.46 -1.39 -13.70
N LEU A 22 3.07 -1.77 -14.91
CA LEU A 22 3.88 -2.62 -15.79
C LEU A 22 5.13 -1.88 -16.30
N LYS A 23 4.99 -0.60 -16.66
CA LYS A 23 6.10 0.23 -17.15
C LYS A 23 7.16 0.45 -16.08
N ASN A 24 6.73 0.82 -14.87
CA ASN A 24 7.65 1.17 -13.79
C ASN A 24 8.07 -0.04 -12.96
N LYS A 25 7.35 -1.17 -13.08
CA LYS A 25 7.49 -2.37 -12.24
C LYS A 25 7.36 -2.02 -10.76
N THR A 26 6.41 -1.14 -10.43
CA THR A 26 6.17 -0.68 -9.06
C THR A 26 4.69 -0.74 -8.72
N LEU A 27 4.39 -0.85 -7.42
CA LEU A 27 3.07 -0.56 -6.87
C LEU A 27 3.14 0.73 -6.07
N ARG A 28 2.24 1.66 -6.41
CA ARG A 28 2.09 2.90 -5.68
C ARG A 28 1.27 2.72 -4.41
N LEU A 29 1.78 3.26 -3.31
CA LEU A 29 1.06 3.50 -2.08
C LEU A 29 0.75 4.99 -2.00
N ASN A 30 -0.52 5.33 -1.83
CA ASN A 30 -0.96 6.72 -1.67
C ASN A 30 -1.16 7.05 -0.19
N PRO A 31 -0.98 8.32 0.21
CA PRO A 31 -1.37 8.79 1.53
C PRO A 31 -2.82 8.41 1.88
N LEU A 32 -3.07 8.04 3.14
CA LEU A 32 -4.39 7.59 3.61
C LEU A 32 -5.46 8.67 3.44
N ASN A 33 -5.05 9.94 3.48
CA ASN A 33 -5.93 11.09 3.22
C ASN A 33 -6.27 11.33 1.74
N GLN A 34 -5.76 10.50 0.83
CA GLN A 34 -6.15 10.46 -0.57
C GLN A 34 -6.99 9.23 -0.92
N MET A 35 -7.36 8.42 0.08
CA MET A 35 -8.20 7.25 -0.10
C MET A 35 -9.69 7.60 -0.04
N ASP A 36 -10.52 6.61 -0.32
CA ASP A 36 -11.98 6.72 -0.40
C ASP A 36 -12.64 7.01 0.96
N ASP A 37 -12.12 6.42 2.04
CA ASP A 37 -12.62 6.61 3.40
C ASP A 37 -11.78 7.61 4.19
N LEU A 38 -12.13 8.89 4.09
CA LEU A 38 -11.46 9.95 4.84
C LEU A 38 -11.62 9.80 6.37
N GLN A 39 -12.56 8.98 6.87
CA GLN A 39 -12.67 8.70 8.31
C GLN A 39 -11.42 8.00 8.84
N GLU A 40 -10.73 7.18 8.04
CA GLU A 40 -9.55 6.43 8.48
C GLU A 40 -8.36 7.31 8.87
N THR A 41 -8.38 8.58 8.44
CA THR A 41 -7.38 9.58 8.77
C THR A 41 -7.64 10.27 10.11
N LYS A 42 -8.85 10.15 10.64
CA LYS A 42 -9.28 10.84 11.85
C LYS A 42 -8.68 10.18 13.09
N SER A 43 -8.36 11.01 14.06
CA SER A 43 -7.87 10.61 15.37
C SER A 43 -8.23 11.67 16.41
N ASN A 44 -8.23 11.26 17.67
CA ASN A 44 -8.31 12.19 18.80
C ASN A 44 -6.92 12.77 19.06
N SER A 45 -6.40 13.52 18.10
CA SER A 45 -5.05 14.10 18.12
C SER A 45 -5.09 15.48 17.49
N ARG A 46 -4.09 16.31 17.81
CA ARG A 46 -4.14 17.73 17.45
C ARG A 46 -4.05 17.98 15.95
N GLN A 47 -3.42 17.06 15.21
CA GLN A 47 -3.26 17.12 13.77
C GLN A 47 -3.77 15.85 13.07
N ASN A 48 -4.11 15.96 11.78
CA ASN A 48 -4.30 14.81 10.92
C ASN A 48 -2.95 14.20 10.49
N TYR A 49 -2.63 13.02 11.04
CA TYR A 49 -1.43 12.25 10.69
C TYR A 49 -1.68 11.19 9.61
N GLY A 50 -2.87 11.14 9.01
CA GLY A 50 -3.19 10.22 7.91
C GLY A 50 -2.28 10.41 6.69
N GLN A 51 -1.73 11.62 6.49
CA GLN A 51 -0.73 11.93 5.46
C GLN A 51 0.61 11.18 5.61
N TYR A 52 0.87 10.57 6.78
CA TYR A 52 2.06 9.76 7.05
C TYR A 52 1.81 8.26 6.92
N VAL A 53 0.58 7.84 6.60
CA VAL A 53 0.22 6.44 6.37
C VAL A 53 -0.02 6.25 4.88
N PHE A 54 0.79 5.41 4.24
CA PHE A 54 0.72 5.15 2.81
C PHE A 54 0.14 3.76 2.57
N VAL A 55 -0.86 3.65 1.70
CA VAL A 55 -1.59 2.40 1.48
C VAL A 55 -1.79 2.07 0.02
N SER A 56 -1.84 0.77 -0.26
CA SER A 56 -2.35 0.19 -1.49
C SER A 56 -3.40 -0.87 -1.12
N SER A 57 -4.63 -0.70 -1.60
CA SER A 57 -5.79 -1.53 -1.22
C SER A 57 -5.95 -2.77 -2.10
N TRP A 58 -6.14 -3.93 -1.47
CA TRP A 58 -6.26 -5.25 -2.09
C TRP A 58 -7.40 -6.04 -1.42
N THR A 59 -7.70 -7.22 -1.96
CA THR A 59 -8.57 -8.20 -1.30
C THR A 59 -7.99 -9.60 -1.41
N GLN A 60 -8.32 -10.44 -0.44
CA GLN A 60 -8.03 -11.88 -0.46
C GLN A 60 -9.15 -12.68 -1.15
N THR A 61 -10.29 -12.03 -1.46
CA THR A 61 -11.44 -12.69 -2.07
C THR A 61 -11.17 -12.95 -3.56
N LYS A 62 -11.18 -14.22 -3.95
CA LYS A 62 -10.99 -14.63 -5.36
C LYS A 62 -12.22 -14.28 -6.20
N GLU A 63 -13.40 -14.43 -5.61
CA GLU A 63 -14.68 -14.08 -6.21
C GLU A 63 -14.72 -12.59 -6.55
N GLU A 64 -15.25 -12.27 -7.74
CA GLU A 64 -15.33 -10.90 -8.18
C GLU A 64 -16.44 -10.13 -7.47
N SER A 65 -16.16 -8.86 -7.11
CA SER A 65 -17.13 -7.97 -6.48
C SER A 65 -17.62 -6.92 -7.46
N ILE A 66 -18.92 -6.94 -7.76
CA ILE A 66 -19.58 -5.93 -8.62
C ILE A 66 -19.39 -4.51 -8.06
N PRO A 67 -19.58 -4.24 -6.75
CA PRO A 67 -19.27 -2.93 -6.18
C PRO A 67 -17.81 -2.51 -6.42
N MET A 68 -16.84 -3.42 -6.26
CA MET A 68 -15.42 -3.09 -6.45
C MET A 68 -15.10 -2.72 -7.91
N TRP A 69 -15.68 -3.44 -8.89
CA TRP A 69 -15.57 -3.09 -10.30
C TRP A 69 -16.11 -1.69 -10.62
N LYS A 70 -17.19 -1.28 -9.97
CA LYS A 70 -17.81 0.03 -10.19
C LYS A 70 -17.07 1.17 -9.48
N MET A 71 -16.49 0.91 -8.31
CA MET A 71 -15.89 1.96 -7.47
C MET A 71 -14.41 2.22 -7.77
N TYR A 72 -13.61 1.18 -8.00
CA TYR A 72 -12.15 1.28 -8.10
C TYR A 72 -11.61 1.00 -9.50
N SER A 73 -12.51 0.82 -10.45
CA SER A 73 -12.18 0.45 -11.80
C SER A 73 -13.20 1.07 -12.76
N SER A 74 -13.22 0.63 -14.00
CA SER A 74 -14.26 0.96 -14.97
C SER A 74 -14.87 -0.33 -15.47
N THR A 75 -16.19 -0.38 -15.66
CA THR A 75 -16.85 -1.56 -16.23
C THR A 75 -16.37 -1.85 -17.66
N THR A 76 -15.92 -0.82 -18.38
CA THR A 76 -15.46 -0.90 -19.78
C THR A 76 -13.95 -0.76 -19.97
N GLY A 77 -13.24 -0.18 -18.99
CA GLY A 77 -11.79 0.10 -19.06
C GLY A 77 -11.02 -0.31 -17.79
N GLY A 78 -11.54 -1.32 -17.12
CA GLY A 78 -11.05 -1.80 -15.84
C GLY A 78 -10.28 -3.10 -15.93
N VAL A 79 -9.39 -3.32 -14.96
CA VAL A 79 -8.73 -4.60 -14.75
C VAL A 79 -8.66 -4.93 -13.27
N ARG A 80 -8.49 -6.21 -12.97
CA ARG A 80 -8.17 -6.72 -11.65
C ARG A 80 -6.87 -7.50 -11.74
N ILE A 81 -5.84 -6.96 -11.10
CA ILE A 81 -4.51 -7.57 -11.03
C ILE A 81 -4.50 -8.55 -9.87
N SER A 82 -3.94 -9.74 -10.09
CA SER A 82 -3.64 -10.68 -9.04
C SER A 82 -2.15 -10.96 -8.98
N LEU A 83 -1.59 -11.00 -7.78
CA LEU A 83 -0.19 -11.31 -7.50
C LEU A 83 -0.08 -12.19 -6.24
N PRO A 84 1.03 -12.93 -6.05
CA PRO A 84 1.38 -13.48 -4.75
C PRO A 84 1.45 -12.39 -3.67
N ARG A 85 1.24 -12.77 -2.40
CA ARG A 85 1.47 -11.85 -1.27
C ARG A 85 2.92 -11.37 -1.23
N ASN A 86 3.12 -10.17 -0.72
CA ASN A 86 4.43 -9.54 -0.56
C ASN A 86 5.29 -9.59 -1.85
N PRO A 87 4.80 -9.09 -3.00
CA PRO A 87 5.45 -9.28 -4.30
C PRO A 87 6.62 -8.31 -4.55
N PHE A 88 7.29 -7.85 -3.48
CA PHE A 88 8.22 -6.73 -3.53
C PHE A 88 9.67 -7.18 -3.58
N LYS A 89 10.51 -6.35 -4.19
CA LYS A 89 11.95 -6.41 -4.00
C LYS A 89 12.30 -6.02 -2.58
N ILE A 90 13.48 -6.49 -2.16
CA ILE A 90 14.08 -6.10 -0.90
C ILE A 90 15.34 -5.27 -1.16
N TYR A 91 15.60 -4.31 -0.29
CA TYR A 91 16.77 -3.47 -0.32
C TYR A 91 17.90 -4.16 0.45
N ASP A 92 18.99 -4.45 -0.25
CA ASP A 92 20.17 -5.04 0.35
C ASP A 92 21.09 -3.92 0.84
N GLU A 93 21.13 -3.69 2.15
CA GLU A 93 21.96 -2.62 2.75
C GLU A 93 23.46 -2.84 2.48
N THR A 94 23.91 -4.09 2.34
CA THR A 94 25.33 -4.40 2.07
C THR A 94 25.69 -4.06 0.63
N LEU A 95 24.80 -4.36 -0.32
CA LEU A 95 25.00 -4.08 -1.74
C LEU A 95 24.52 -2.69 -2.16
N ASN A 96 23.87 -1.95 -1.26
CA ASN A 96 23.22 -0.67 -1.50
C ASN A 96 22.33 -0.68 -2.77
N LYS A 97 21.51 -1.72 -2.93
CA LYS A 97 20.63 -1.87 -4.09
C LYS A 97 19.42 -2.75 -3.81
N PHE A 98 18.37 -2.59 -4.62
CA PHE A 98 17.24 -3.50 -4.61
C PHE A 98 17.57 -4.83 -5.32
N ARG A 99 17.11 -5.94 -4.75
CA ARG A 99 17.16 -7.27 -5.35
C ARG A 99 15.86 -8.03 -5.12
N ASP A 100 15.62 -9.04 -5.93
CA ASP A 100 14.52 -9.96 -5.69
C ASP A 100 14.85 -10.82 -4.46
N PRO A 101 13.90 -11.06 -3.54
CA PRO A 101 14.09 -12.00 -2.46
C PRO A 101 14.20 -13.42 -3.02
N THR A 102 15.03 -14.26 -2.39
CA THR A 102 15.01 -15.70 -2.64
C THR A 102 13.67 -16.29 -2.22
N PHE A 103 13.33 -17.47 -2.74
CA PHE A 103 12.08 -18.15 -2.36
C PHE A 103 12.00 -18.39 -0.84
N ALA A 104 13.10 -18.82 -0.21
CA ALA A 104 13.16 -19.07 1.23
C ALA A 104 13.02 -17.77 2.07
N GLU A 105 13.65 -16.66 1.64
CA GLU A 105 13.47 -15.34 2.27
C GLU A 105 12.01 -14.90 2.19
N TRP A 106 11.39 -15.03 1.02
CA TRP A 106 9.98 -14.66 0.82
C TRP A 106 9.03 -15.54 1.62
N GLU A 107 9.23 -16.86 1.62
CA GLU A 107 8.40 -17.82 2.36
C GLU A 107 8.48 -17.56 3.87
N THR A 108 9.70 -17.30 4.38
CA THR A 108 9.92 -16.93 5.78
C THR A 108 9.20 -15.62 6.11
N ALA A 109 9.36 -14.58 5.30
CA ALA A 109 8.71 -13.28 5.52
C ALA A 109 7.18 -13.34 5.46
N CYS A 110 6.60 -14.32 4.76
CA CYS A 110 5.14 -14.53 4.72
C CYS A 110 4.58 -15.18 5.99
N THR A 111 5.43 -15.81 6.81
CA THR A 111 5.00 -16.64 7.95
C THR A 111 5.44 -16.07 9.29
N VAL A 112 6.63 -15.46 9.35
CA VAL A 112 7.22 -14.91 10.57
C VAL A 112 7.86 -13.54 10.28
N PRO A 113 8.07 -12.71 11.32
CA PRO A 113 8.81 -11.46 11.18
C PRO A 113 10.21 -11.67 10.59
N SER A 114 10.61 -10.81 9.66
CA SER A 114 11.91 -10.88 9.00
C SER A 114 12.44 -9.48 8.66
N GLU A 115 13.73 -9.24 8.87
CA GLU A 115 14.37 -7.94 8.60
C GLU A 115 14.75 -7.77 7.12
N LEU A 116 13.77 -7.86 6.23
CA LEU A 116 13.95 -7.70 4.78
C LEU A 116 13.32 -6.38 4.32
N PRO A 117 14.06 -5.25 4.31
CA PRO A 117 13.48 -3.95 4.05
C PRO A 117 13.04 -3.84 2.59
N VAL A 118 11.90 -3.20 2.33
CA VAL A 118 11.33 -3.02 0.97
C VAL A 118 11.58 -1.63 0.39
N ILE A 119 12.24 -0.77 1.16
CA ILE A 119 12.65 0.58 0.78
C ILE A 119 14.04 0.85 1.34
N ASN A 120 14.74 1.82 0.77
CA ASN A 120 15.92 2.40 1.37
C ASN A 120 15.48 3.50 2.37
N LYS A 121 15.48 3.20 3.67
CA LYS A 121 15.03 4.15 4.70
C LYS A 121 15.78 5.50 4.66
N TRP A 122 17.03 5.48 4.20
CA TRP A 122 17.88 6.68 4.16
C TRP A 122 17.39 7.74 3.17
N GLU A 123 16.64 7.35 2.14
CA GLU A 123 16.06 8.26 1.15
C GLU A 123 14.94 9.13 1.73
N TYR A 124 14.40 8.77 2.89
CA TYR A 124 13.25 9.43 3.49
C TYR A 124 13.60 10.41 4.61
N PHE A 125 14.76 10.29 5.26
CA PHE A 125 15.18 11.23 6.31
C PHE A 125 15.27 12.70 5.84
N PRO A 126 15.72 13.03 4.60
CA PRO A 126 15.68 14.40 4.10
C PRO A 126 14.27 15.00 4.01
N ASN A 127 13.22 14.16 4.02
CA ASN A 127 11.83 14.57 4.04
C ASN A 127 11.28 14.73 5.47
N GLU A 128 12.14 14.72 6.50
CA GLU A 128 11.77 14.88 7.91
C GLU A 128 10.79 13.78 8.38
N VAL A 129 11.01 12.56 7.89
CA VAL A 129 10.22 11.39 8.28
C VAL A 129 11.10 10.15 8.44
N CYS A 130 10.63 9.23 9.27
CA CYS A 130 11.25 7.93 9.49
C CYS A 130 10.23 6.82 9.24
N PRO A 131 10.50 5.84 8.35
CA PRO A 131 9.63 4.70 8.16
C PRO A 131 9.69 3.75 9.36
N THR A 132 8.54 3.20 9.78
CA THR A 132 8.43 2.38 11.01
C THR A 132 8.15 0.90 10.77
N ASN A 133 7.54 0.53 9.64
CA ASN A 133 7.18 -0.86 9.31
C ASN A 133 7.53 -1.21 7.86
N TYR A 134 8.79 -0.96 7.49
CA TYR A 134 9.27 -1.07 6.11
C TYR A 134 9.89 -2.43 5.75
N PHE A 135 9.67 -3.45 6.58
CA PHE A 135 10.07 -4.82 6.28
C PHE A 135 8.97 -5.57 5.52
N LEU A 136 9.38 -6.51 4.67
CA LEU A 136 8.50 -7.29 3.81
C LEU A 136 7.38 -8.00 4.61
N SER A 137 7.69 -8.50 5.80
CA SER A 137 6.75 -9.18 6.70
C SER A 137 5.69 -8.25 7.31
N ASP A 138 5.94 -6.94 7.34
CA ASP A 138 5.19 -5.99 8.17
C ASP A 138 4.23 -5.09 7.36
N LEU A 139 4.31 -5.15 6.03
CA LEU A 139 3.51 -4.32 5.14
C LEU A 139 2.04 -4.76 5.08
N LEU A 140 1.80 -6.07 4.96
CA LEU A 140 0.46 -6.57 4.67
C LEU A 140 -0.38 -6.59 5.94
N CYS A 141 -1.43 -5.76 5.95
CA CYS A 141 -2.38 -5.71 7.05
C CYS A 141 -3.81 -6.00 6.58
N LYS A 142 -4.57 -6.71 7.41
CA LYS A 142 -6.01 -6.91 7.19
C LYS A 142 -6.77 -5.74 7.81
N VAL A 143 -7.65 -5.12 7.03
CA VAL A 143 -8.52 -4.06 7.52
C VAL A 143 -9.56 -4.66 8.45
N LYS A 144 -9.79 -4.01 9.60
CA LYS A 144 -10.79 -4.40 10.59
C LYS A 144 -12.00 -3.48 10.45
N TYR A 145 -13.21 -4.05 10.50
CA TYR A 145 -14.44 -3.27 10.34
C TYR A 145 -15.16 -3.07 11.68
N SER A 146 -15.45 -1.82 12.04
CA SER A 146 -16.02 -1.46 13.35
C SER A 146 -17.00 -0.30 13.23
N ASN A 147 -17.94 -0.21 14.18
CA ASN A 147 -18.76 1.00 14.41
C ASN A 147 -18.40 1.67 15.75
N ASP A 148 -17.35 1.18 16.41
CA ASP A 148 -16.83 1.71 17.67
C ASP A 148 -15.99 2.96 17.41
N GLU A 149 -16.48 4.11 17.84
CA GLU A 149 -15.87 5.42 17.58
C GLU A 149 -14.45 5.52 18.13
N SER A 150 -14.13 4.82 19.23
CA SER A 150 -12.78 4.80 19.80
C SER A 150 -11.76 4.06 18.93
N LYS A 151 -12.23 3.15 18.06
CA LYS A 151 -11.40 2.45 17.08
C LYS A 151 -11.31 3.20 15.76
N LEU A 152 -12.38 3.89 15.37
CA LEU A 152 -12.43 4.70 14.15
C LEU A 152 -11.69 6.03 14.31
N ASN A 153 -11.59 6.56 15.54
CA ASN A 153 -10.86 7.79 15.87
C ASN A 153 -9.96 7.52 17.10
N PRO A 154 -8.87 6.75 16.93
CA PRO A 154 -7.99 6.40 18.04
C PRO A 154 -7.26 7.64 18.58
N SER A 155 -6.90 7.62 19.86
CA SER A 155 -5.89 8.54 20.39
C SER A 155 -4.50 8.03 20.01
N ILE A 156 -3.75 8.84 19.27
CA ILE A 156 -2.41 8.50 18.79
C ILE A 156 -1.30 9.33 19.45
N GLU A 157 -1.66 10.44 20.10
CA GLU A 157 -0.76 11.25 20.91
C GLU A 157 -0.92 10.91 22.39
N HIS A 158 0.22 10.74 23.09
CA HIS A 158 0.24 10.64 24.55
C HIS A 158 1.33 11.56 25.10
N ILE A 159 1.00 12.29 26.17
CA ILE A 159 1.90 13.18 26.88
C ILE A 159 1.90 12.76 28.34
N SER A 160 3.07 12.36 28.86
CA SER A 160 3.25 12.04 30.28
C SER A 160 4.63 12.46 30.72
N ASN A 161 4.74 13.18 31.85
CA ASN A 161 6.02 13.55 32.47
C ASN A 161 7.05 14.10 31.45
N GLU A 162 6.64 15.10 30.66
CA GLU A 162 7.47 15.74 29.61
C GLU A 162 7.87 14.86 28.41
N GLN A 163 7.41 13.60 28.35
CA GLN A 163 7.58 12.73 27.19
C GLN A 163 6.37 12.81 26.27
N PHE A 164 6.61 13.06 24.99
CA PHE A 164 5.61 12.97 23.93
C PHE A 164 5.83 11.69 23.12
N SER A 165 4.79 10.87 22.99
CA SER A 165 4.80 9.69 22.12
C SER A 165 3.70 9.78 21.08
N LEU A 166 4.04 9.41 19.84
CA LEU A 166 3.13 9.43 18.70
C LEU A 166 3.03 8.02 18.07
N HIS A 167 1.82 7.47 18.05
CA HIS A 167 1.52 6.14 17.49
C HIS A 167 0.73 6.23 16.19
N VAL A 168 1.34 6.81 15.15
CA VAL A 168 0.73 6.92 13.80
C VAL A 168 0.25 5.57 13.27
N SER A 169 0.93 4.48 13.63
CA SER A 169 0.60 3.10 13.23
C SER A 169 -0.79 2.62 13.64
N LYS A 170 -1.50 3.33 14.55
CA LYS A 170 -2.89 3.06 14.90
C LYS A 170 -3.89 3.48 13.81
N LEU A 171 -3.50 4.36 12.88
CA LEU A 171 -4.34 4.82 11.78
C LEU A 171 -4.42 3.80 10.64
N GLY A 172 -5.51 3.83 9.87
CA GLY A 172 -5.71 2.96 8.71
C GLY A 172 -5.77 1.45 9.05
N ILE A 173 -6.07 1.10 10.31
CA ILE A 173 -6.36 -0.27 10.75
C ILE A 173 -7.86 -0.57 10.67
N TYR A 174 -8.68 0.41 11.08
CA TYR A 174 -10.12 0.26 11.19
C TYR A 174 -10.85 1.09 10.14
N LYS A 175 -11.84 0.48 9.48
CA LYS A 175 -12.84 1.12 8.64
C LYS A 175 -14.22 1.00 9.26
N SER A 176 -15.12 1.94 8.94
CA SER A 176 -16.54 1.81 9.28
C SER A 176 -17.14 0.54 8.68
N ARG A 177 -18.10 -0.11 9.34
CA ARG A 177 -18.73 -1.33 8.81
C ARG A 177 -19.47 -1.11 7.49
N ILE A 178 -19.79 0.13 7.11
CA ILE A 178 -20.37 0.45 5.81
C ILE A 178 -19.45 0.03 4.66
N TRP A 179 -18.13 0.00 4.87
CA TRP A 179 -17.12 -0.40 3.90
C TRP A 179 -16.80 -1.90 3.92
N LYS A 180 -17.50 -2.70 4.74
CA LYS A 180 -17.19 -4.13 4.95
C LYS A 180 -17.25 -4.95 3.65
N PHE A 181 -18.05 -4.53 2.68
CA PHE A 181 -18.17 -5.19 1.37
C PHE A 181 -16.86 -5.22 0.57
N GLN A 182 -15.88 -4.38 0.91
CA GLN A 182 -14.58 -4.35 0.22
C GLN A 182 -13.73 -5.59 0.53
N HIS A 183 -13.96 -6.25 1.67
CA HIS A 183 -13.11 -7.35 2.16
C HIS A 183 -11.61 -7.02 2.07
N GLU A 184 -11.26 -5.82 2.53
CA GLU A 184 -9.97 -5.21 2.24
C GLU A 184 -8.85 -5.80 3.09
N CYS A 185 -7.75 -6.12 2.43
CA CYS A 185 -6.42 -6.12 3.01
C CYS A 185 -5.58 -5.08 2.26
N ARG A 186 -4.51 -4.59 2.85
CA ARG A 186 -3.70 -3.57 2.19
C ARG A 186 -2.23 -3.71 2.54
N TYR A 187 -1.38 -3.32 1.61
CA TYR A 187 -0.02 -2.98 1.95
C TYR A 187 -0.03 -1.59 2.57
N ARG A 188 0.54 -1.47 3.77
CA ARG A 188 0.56 -0.24 4.55
C ARG A 188 1.98 0.05 5.00
N LEU A 189 2.48 1.22 4.62
CA LEU A 189 3.76 1.75 5.08
C LEU A 189 3.50 3.00 5.91
N VAL A 190 4.04 3.03 7.12
CA VAL A 190 3.80 4.09 8.10
C VAL A 190 5.09 4.83 8.35
N PHE A 191 5.03 6.14 8.20
CA PHE A 191 6.08 7.06 8.60
C PHE A 191 5.71 7.74 9.92
N THR A 192 6.72 8.12 10.68
CA THR A 192 6.59 9.09 11.77
C THR A 192 7.34 10.35 11.39
N PRO A 193 6.80 11.55 11.69
CA PRO A 193 7.58 12.78 11.62
C PRO A 193 8.90 12.62 12.40
N SER A 194 9.99 13.08 11.81
CA SER A 194 11.33 13.01 12.39
C SER A 194 12.05 14.32 12.12
N PHE A 195 12.81 14.81 13.10
CA PHE A 195 13.72 15.92 12.84
C PHE A 195 14.91 15.44 11.98
N PRO A 196 15.53 16.32 11.18
CA PRO A 196 16.71 15.96 10.39
C PRO A 196 17.90 15.73 11.33
N ILE A 197 18.57 14.58 11.19
CA ILE A 197 19.80 14.28 11.93
C ILE A 197 20.97 14.80 11.08
N SER A 198 21.22 16.11 11.12
CA SER A 198 22.43 16.71 10.56
C SER A 198 23.52 16.79 11.63
N PRO A 199 24.76 16.34 11.36
CA PRO A 199 25.88 16.53 12.30
C PRO A 199 26.11 18.03 12.57
N GLY A 200 25.93 18.47 13.81
CA GLY A 200 26.23 19.84 14.26
C GLY A 200 25.04 20.83 14.34
N GLU A 201 23.82 20.43 13.97
CA GLU A 201 22.61 21.29 14.01
C GLU A 201 21.55 20.81 15.02
N SER A 202 21.96 20.19 16.13
CA SER A 202 21.03 19.40 16.96
C SER A 202 19.96 20.23 17.69
N ASP A 203 20.31 21.35 18.33
CA ASP A 203 19.43 21.91 19.36
C ASP A 203 18.32 22.81 18.78
N LYS A 204 18.65 23.62 17.77
CA LYS A 204 17.68 24.50 17.10
C LYS A 204 16.71 23.71 16.23
N ALA A 205 17.21 22.74 15.45
CA ALA A 205 16.36 21.91 14.60
C ALA A 205 15.42 21.04 15.44
N PHE A 206 15.91 20.50 16.56
CA PHE A 206 15.08 19.82 17.54
C PHE A 206 13.99 20.75 18.11
N ALA A 207 14.37 21.94 18.60
CA ALA A 207 13.40 22.89 19.15
C ALA A 207 12.33 23.32 18.12
N THR A 208 12.73 23.58 16.86
CA THR A 208 11.80 23.90 15.77
C THR A 208 10.85 22.75 15.46
N PHE A 209 11.35 21.52 15.36
CA PHE A 209 10.51 20.33 15.12
C PHE A 209 9.44 20.17 16.21
N TYR A 210 9.82 20.29 17.49
CA TYR A 210 8.85 20.22 18.57
C TYR A 210 7.86 21.39 18.55
N ALA A 211 8.31 22.61 18.24
CA ALA A 211 7.41 23.75 18.09
C ALA A 211 6.37 23.49 16.97
N ASP A 212 6.79 22.98 15.81
CA ASP A 212 5.89 22.66 14.70
C ASP A 212 4.95 21.49 15.04
N LEU A 213 5.44 20.49 15.76
CA LEU A 213 4.63 19.39 16.28
C LEU A 213 3.55 19.88 17.25
N PHE A 214 3.88 20.82 18.16
CA PHE A 214 2.92 21.39 19.11
C PHE A 214 1.96 22.39 18.47
N HIS A 215 2.38 23.09 17.41
CA HIS A 215 1.57 24.06 16.68
C HIS A 215 0.80 23.47 15.48
N ASN A 216 0.89 22.16 15.24
CA ASN A 216 0.23 21.45 14.14
C ASN A 216 0.67 21.91 12.74
N ASN A 217 1.93 22.30 12.59
CA ASN A 217 2.50 22.78 11.33
C ASN A 217 3.18 21.66 10.51
N LEU A 218 3.16 20.41 10.99
CA LEU A 218 3.86 19.32 10.32
C LEU A 218 3.11 18.87 9.07
N THR A 219 3.79 18.84 7.93
CA THR A 219 3.22 18.33 6.68
C THR A 219 4.15 17.29 6.08
N CYS A 220 3.58 16.13 5.73
CA CYS A 220 4.32 15.10 5.04
C CYS A 220 4.62 15.57 3.61
N LYS A 221 5.91 15.69 3.28
CA LYS A 221 6.37 16.17 1.97
C LYS A 221 6.35 15.07 0.90
N ILE A 222 6.01 13.83 1.28
CA ILE A 222 6.00 12.67 0.39
C ILE A 222 4.60 12.53 -0.24
N PRO A 223 4.46 12.68 -1.57
CA PRO A 223 3.15 12.60 -2.22
C PRO A 223 2.66 11.16 -2.39
N TYR A 224 3.59 10.21 -2.54
CA TYR A 224 3.33 8.77 -2.69
C TYR A 224 4.62 7.99 -2.46
N VAL A 225 4.50 6.67 -2.27
CA VAL A 225 5.64 5.75 -2.21
C VAL A 225 5.45 4.66 -3.25
N ASP A 226 6.42 4.49 -4.15
CA ASP A 226 6.42 3.40 -5.12
C ASP A 226 7.29 2.24 -4.59
N LEU A 227 6.68 1.07 -4.36
CA LEU A 227 7.39 -0.15 -3.98
C LEU A 227 7.76 -0.95 -5.22
N SER A 228 9.02 -1.33 -5.34
CA SER A 228 9.51 -2.12 -6.48
C SER A 228 8.99 -3.55 -6.44
N LEU A 229 8.43 -4.03 -7.55
CA LEU A 229 7.96 -5.41 -7.69
C LEU A 229 9.12 -6.34 -8.09
N ALA A 230 9.17 -7.51 -7.47
CA ALA A 230 10.13 -8.55 -7.82
C ALA A 230 9.75 -9.20 -9.16
N GLN A 231 10.75 -9.52 -9.99
CA GLN A 231 10.50 -10.01 -11.35
C GLN A 231 9.82 -11.39 -11.34
N ASN A 232 10.28 -12.28 -10.47
CA ASN A 232 9.67 -13.61 -10.27
C ASN A 232 8.20 -13.55 -9.82
N MET A 233 7.76 -12.43 -9.23
CA MET A 233 6.37 -12.20 -8.81
C MET A 233 5.54 -11.61 -9.94
N LEU A 234 6.11 -10.68 -10.71
CA LEU A 234 5.51 -10.14 -11.94
C LEU A 234 5.21 -11.24 -12.96
N ASP A 235 6.12 -12.21 -13.10
CA ASP A 235 5.93 -13.34 -14.01
C ASP A 235 4.74 -14.23 -13.63
N GLN A 236 4.24 -14.10 -12.40
CA GLN A 236 3.06 -14.81 -11.90
C GLN A 236 1.79 -13.94 -11.92
N MET A 237 1.84 -12.74 -12.52
CA MET A 237 0.71 -11.83 -12.56
C MET A 237 -0.43 -12.42 -13.39
N VAL A 238 -1.65 -12.27 -12.88
CA VAL A 238 -2.88 -12.54 -13.63
C VAL A 238 -3.68 -11.25 -13.71
N ILE A 239 -4.08 -10.86 -14.91
CA ILE A 239 -4.86 -9.66 -15.19
C ILE A 239 -6.25 -10.12 -15.66
N THR A 240 -7.24 -10.00 -14.78
CA THR A 240 -8.64 -10.22 -15.15
C THR A 240 -9.21 -8.93 -15.74
N THR A 241 -9.76 -8.95 -16.93
CA THR A 241 -10.39 -7.77 -17.54
C THR A 241 -11.77 -7.50 -16.94
N SER A 242 -12.24 -6.25 -16.99
CA SER A 242 -13.57 -5.91 -16.49
C SER A 242 -14.70 -6.67 -17.21
N PRO A 243 -15.87 -6.86 -16.57
CA PRO A 243 -16.96 -7.67 -17.11
C PRO A 243 -17.48 -7.23 -18.49
N ALA A 244 -17.45 -5.92 -18.75
CA ALA A 244 -17.91 -5.30 -19.99
C ALA A 244 -16.76 -4.57 -20.72
N ILE A 245 -15.53 -5.10 -20.65
CA ILE A 245 -14.38 -4.50 -21.35
C ILE A 245 -14.67 -4.33 -22.84
N SER A 246 -14.31 -3.17 -23.41
CA SER A 246 -14.47 -2.92 -24.83
C SER A 246 -13.36 -3.58 -25.65
N ASP A 247 -13.61 -3.87 -26.93
CA ASP A 247 -12.59 -4.43 -27.84
C ASP A 247 -11.33 -3.55 -27.92
N ALA A 248 -11.51 -2.23 -27.98
CA ALA A 248 -10.39 -1.27 -27.97
C ALA A 248 -9.56 -1.39 -26.68
N ASN A 249 -10.20 -1.52 -25.53
CA ASN A 249 -9.50 -1.67 -24.26
C ASN A 249 -8.85 -3.04 -24.10
N MET A 250 -9.45 -4.10 -24.67
CA MET A 250 -8.82 -5.42 -24.72
C MET A 250 -7.50 -5.38 -25.49
N ILE A 251 -7.49 -4.75 -26.68
CA ILE A 251 -6.27 -4.57 -27.49
C ILE A 251 -5.19 -3.83 -26.70
N ILE A 252 -5.57 -2.79 -25.94
CA ILE A 252 -4.63 -2.04 -25.09
C ILE A 252 -4.04 -2.96 -24.01
N VAL A 253 -4.86 -3.75 -23.31
CA VAL A 253 -4.38 -4.68 -22.28
C VAL A 253 -3.43 -5.72 -22.86
N GLU A 254 -3.79 -6.35 -23.98
CA GLU A 254 -2.94 -7.33 -24.68
C GLU A 254 -1.61 -6.73 -25.13
N SER A 255 -1.64 -5.50 -25.64
CA SER A 255 -0.45 -4.75 -26.07
C SER A 255 0.47 -4.41 -24.88
N LEU A 256 -0.10 -3.94 -23.76
CA LEU A 256 0.67 -3.66 -22.54
C LEU A 256 1.36 -4.92 -22.00
N VAL A 257 0.63 -6.04 -21.93
CA VAL A 257 1.16 -7.31 -21.41
C VAL A 257 2.27 -7.85 -22.30
N SER A 258 2.03 -7.94 -23.61
CA SER A 258 3.03 -8.46 -24.56
C SER A 258 4.34 -7.66 -24.56
N GLN A 259 4.28 -6.34 -24.37
CA GLN A 259 5.46 -5.47 -24.39
C GLN A 259 6.18 -5.39 -23.04
N LEU A 260 5.44 -5.34 -21.93
CA LEU A 260 6.02 -4.96 -20.62
C LEU A 260 6.08 -6.11 -19.62
N CYS A 261 5.23 -7.14 -19.77
CA CYS A 261 5.16 -8.27 -18.84
C CYS A 261 4.66 -9.55 -19.53
N PRO A 262 5.41 -10.09 -20.50
CA PRO A 262 4.93 -11.14 -21.41
C PRO A 262 4.58 -12.47 -20.73
N ASN A 263 5.07 -12.69 -19.51
CA ASN A 263 4.73 -13.88 -18.71
C ASN A 263 3.40 -13.75 -17.95
N ALA A 264 2.82 -12.53 -17.87
CA ALA A 264 1.54 -12.33 -17.23
C ALA A 264 0.42 -12.97 -18.04
N ARG A 265 -0.58 -13.53 -17.35
CA ARG A 265 -1.76 -14.12 -17.96
C ARG A 265 -2.90 -13.11 -18.00
N ILE A 266 -3.63 -13.08 -19.11
CA ILE A 266 -4.88 -12.32 -19.24
C ILE A 266 -6.05 -13.30 -19.11
N GLU A 267 -7.05 -12.94 -18.30
CA GLU A 267 -8.27 -13.72 -18.11
C GLU A 267 -9.49 -12.82 -18.30
N LYS A 268 -10.61 -13.40 -18.77
CA LYS A 268 -11.89 -12.68 -18.79
C LYS A 268 -12.55 -12.76 -17.42
N SER A 269 -13.28 -11.72 -17.06
CA SER A 269 -14.14 -11.76 -15.87
C SER A 269 -15.15 -12.90 -15.96
N HIS A 270 -15.39 -13.57 -14.84
CA HIS A 270 -16.46 -14.56 -14.68
C HIS A 270 -17.86 -13.92 -14.75
N LEU A 271 -17.95 -12.59 -14.62
CA LEU A 271 -19.18 -11.82 -14.74
C LEU A 271 -19.44 -11.33 -16.18
N SER A 272 -18.55 -11.63 -17.13
CA SER A 272 -18.73 -11.24 -18.53
C SER A 272 -20.03 -11.80 -19.11
N GLY A 273 -20.84 -10.91 -19.70
CA GLY A 273 -22.17 -11.25 -20.23
C GLY A 273 -23.26 -11.45 -19.16
N MET A 274 -22.93 -11.39 -17.87
CA MET A 274 -23.88 -11.56 -16.76
C MET A 274 -24.39 -10.23 -16.17
N ILE A 275 -23.67 -9.14 -16.42
CA ILE A 275 -23.99 -7.81 -15.89
C ILE A 275 -23.93 -6.75 -17.01
N LYS A 276 -24.72 -5.69 -16.87
CA LYS A 276 -24.70 -4.49 -17.74
C LYS A 276 -24.34 -3.26 -16.92
#